data_AF-A0DFT1-F1
#
_entry.id   AF-A0DFT1-F1
#
_cell.length_a   1.000
_cell.length_b   1.000
_cell.length_c   1.000
_cell.angle_alpha   90.00
_cell.angle_beta   90.00
_cell.angle_gamma   90.00
#
_symmetry.space_group_name_H-M   'P 1'
#
loop_
_entity.id
_entity.type
_entity.pdbx_description
1 polymer ?
#
loop_
_entity_poly.entity_id
_entity_poly.type
_entity_poly.pdbx_seq_one_letter_code
_entity_poly.pdbx_strand_id
1 'polypeptide(L)'
;MKQFTLIYYVVPQDNDDVEIPNAFGIGKQVDQITLKDIKTSFPLQGEYIFRFRYKTSHNTVWLDLPTDTAQIPLFNSRILIKATRISWDIKNNQNQSTSSSQQLNASPQQQNQNQPVISQAFAQFQQPQQSQQQPQQQQQSSQNQNLIDF
;
A
#
# COMPACT_ATOMS: atom_id res chain seq x y z
N MET A 1 33.36 -11.92 -5.06
CA MET A 1 32.32 -11.57 -6.04
C MET A 1 31.49 -10.44 -5.47
N LYS A 2 31.14 -9.40 -6.26
CA LYS A 2 30.20 -8.37 -5.78
C LYS A 2 28.85 -9.05 -5.51
N GLN A 3 28.29 -8.78 -4.33
CA GLN A 3 27.01 -9.34 -3.93
C GLN A 3 25.89 -8.69 -4.74
N PHE A 4 24.96 -9.50 -5.23
CA PHE A 4 23.89 -9.07 -6.12
C PHE A 4 22.64 -9.89 -5.84
N THR A 5 21.50 -9.22 -5.70
CA THR A 5 20.20 -9.85 -5.50
C THR A 5 19.23 -9.37 -6.57
N LEU A 6 18.54 -10.32 -7.19
CA LEU A 6 17.49 -10.04 -8.15
C LEU A 6 16.15 -9.87 -7.43
N ILE A 7 15.46 -8.77 -7.73
CA ILE A 7 14.17 -8.40 -7.16
C ILE A 7 13.12 -8.53 -8.25
N TYR A 8 12.06 -9.28 -7.98
CA TYR A 8 10.97 -9.51 -8.92
C TYR A 8 9.79 -8.61 -8.56
N TYR A 9 9.10 -8.06 -9.56
CA TYR A 9 7.96 -7.20 -9.34
C TYR A 9 6.89 -7.33 -10.43
N VAL A 10 5.67 -6.93 -10.06
CA VAL A 10 4.56 -6.69 -10.99
C VAL A 10 3.93 -5.33 -10.69
N VAL A 11 3.51 -4.63 -11.74
CA VAL A 11 2.67 -3.43 -11.69
C VAL A 11 1.31 -3.78 -12.27
N PRO A 12 0.29 -4.04 -11.42
CA PRO A 12 -1.02 -4.48 -11.91
C PRO A 12 -1.66 -3.52 -12.92
N GLN A 13 -1.44 -2.21 -12.77
CA GLN A 13 -1.95 -1.19 -13.68
C GLN A 13 -1.34 -1.24 -15.08
N ASP A 14 -0.15 -1.81 -15.20
CA ASP A 14 0.55 -1.94 -16.48
C ASP A 14 0.18 -3.29 -17.16
N ASN A 15 -0.75 -4.06 -16.56
CA ASN A 15 -1.18 -5.40 -16.97
C ASN A 15 -0.05 -6.44 -16.99
N ASP A 16 0.90 -6.30 -16.06
CA ASP A 16 1.95 -7.30 -15.86
C ASP A 16 1.37 -8.68 -15.49
N ASP A 17 1.94 -9.75 -16.05
CA ASP A 17 1.65 -11.12 -15.68
C ASP A 17 2.39 -11.50 -14.39
N VAL A 18 1.67 -12.07 -13.42
CA VAL A 18 2.23 -12.53 -12.15
C VAL A 18 3.11 -13.77 -12.29
N GLU A 19 2.87 -14.60 -13.29
CA GLU A 19 3.66 -15.81 -13.57
C GLU A 19 4.96 -15.46 -14.30
N ILE A 20 5.01 -14.30 -14.96
CA ILE A 20 6.17 -13.79 -15.70
C ILE A 20 6.53 -12.38 -15.17
N PRO A 21 7.01 -12.26 -13.90
CA PRO A 21 7.27 -10.97 -13.30
C PRO A 21 8.46 -10.26 -13.94
N ASN A 22 8.41 -8.93 -13.93
CA ASN A 22 9.56 -8.09 -14.24
C ASN A 22 10.64 -8.21 -13.15
N ALA A 23 11.88 -7.82 -13.45
CA ALA A 23 12.97 -7.90 -12.48
C ALA A 23 13.99 -6.76 -12.59
N PHE A 24 14.60 -6.40 -11.46
CA PHE A 24 15.73 -5.48 -11.39
C PHE A 24 16.73 -5.95 -10.31
N GLY A 25 17.96 -5.44 -10.38
CA GLY A 25 19.05 -5.88 -9.52
C GLY A 25 19.44 -4.86 -8.45
N ILE A 26 19.75 -5.33 -7.24
CA ILE A 26 20.37 -4.53 -6.18
C ILE A 26 21.72 -5.14 -5.82
N GLY A 27 22.77 -4.30 -5.77
CA GLY A 27 24.14 -4.68 -5.41
C GLY A 27 24.36 -4.93 -3.90
N LYS A 28 23.48 -5.73 -3.28
CA LYS A 28 23.50 -6.11 -1.86
C LYS A 28 23.14 -7.59 -1.73
N GLN A 29 23.53 -8.21 -0.62
CA GLN A 29 23.00 -9.54 -0.27
C GLN A 29 21.53 -9.45 0.11
N VAL A 30 20.80 -10.54 -0.12
CA VAL A 30 19.36 -10.61 0.07
C VAL A 30 18.92 -10.29 1.51
N ASP A 31 19.71 -10.69 2.49
CA ASP A 31 19.50 -10.45 3.93
C ASP A 31 19.80 -8.99 4.34
N GLN A 32 20.45 -8.21 3.48
CA GLN A 32 20.80 -6.81 3.74
C GLN A 32 19.87 -5.82 3.04
N ILE A 33 18.89 -6.31 2.27
CA ILE A 33 17.97 -5.46 1.52
C ILE A 33 16.84 -4.97 2.41
N THR A 34 16.64 -3.65 2.39
CA THR A 34 15.61 -2.95 3.14
C THR A 34 14.55 -2.34 2.24
N LEU A 35 13.43 -1.90 2.80
CA LEU A 35 12.41 -1.15 2.06
C LEU A 35 12.99 0.11 1.41
N LYS A 36 13.92 0.81 2.06
CA LYS A 36 14.62 1.97 1.49
C LYS A 36 15.36 1.60 0.20
N ASP A 37 16.04 0.46 0.18
CA ASP A 37 16.79 0.01 -0.99
C ASP A 37 15.86 -0.26 -2.18
N ILE A 38 14.71 -0.88 -1.92
CA ILE A 38 13.65 -1.07 -2.92
C ILE A 38 13.17 0.28 -3.47
N LYS A 39 12.77 1.20 -2.59
CA LYS A 39 12.22 2.52 -2.98
C LYS A 39 13.22 3.34 -3.82
N THR A 40 14.50 3.31 -3.45
CA THR A 40 15.55 4.09 -4.12
C THR A 40 16.03 3.46 -5.42
N SER A 41 15.92 2.13 -5.56
CA SER A 41 16.43 1.39 -6.72
C SER A 41 15.34 0.98 -7.70
N PHE A 42 14.06 1.22 -7.39
CA PHE A 42 12.95 0.82 -8.24
C PHE A 42 13.04 1.52 -9.62
N PRO A 43 12.97 0.78 -10.73
CA PRO A 43 13.37 1.30 -12.04
C PRO A 43 12.30 2.16 -12.72
N LEU A 44 11.04 2.11 -12.24
CA LEU A 44 9.93 2.80 -12.89
C LEU A 44 9.67 4.16 -12.23
N GLN A 45 9.38 5.15 -13.08
CA GLN A 45 9.04 6.51 -12.63
C GLN A 45 7.69 6.53 -11.90
N GLY A 46 7.58 7.41 -10.90
CA GLY A 46 6.36 7.64 -10.13
C GLY A 46 6.49 7.28 -8.65
N GLU A 47 5.40 7.46 -7.92
CA GLU A 47 5.26 7.09 -6.51
C GLU A 47 4.53 5.75 -6.41
N TYR A 48 5.02 4.83 -5.57
CA TYR A 48 4.49 3.47 -5.47
C TYR A 48 4.26 3.03 -4.02
N ILE A 49 3.20 2.25 -3.83
CA ILE A 49 3.04 1.38 -2.65
C ILE A 49 3.61 0.01 -2.99
N PHE A 50 4.61 -0.42 -2.21
CA PHE A 50 5.24 -1.72 -2.38
C PHE A 50 4.65 -2.73 -1.39
N ARG A 51 4.11 -3.83 -1.92
CA ARG A 51 3.67 -4.98 -1.12
C ARG A 51 4.51 -6.19 -1.43
N PHE A 52 4.87 -6.96 -0.42
CA PHE A 52 5.77 -8.09 -0.55
C PHE A 52 5.00 -9.39 -0.43
N ARG A 53 5.16 -10.29 -1.41
CA ARG A 53 4.55 -11.62 -1.31
C ARG A 53 5.23 -12.33 -0.15
N TYR A 54 4.44 -12.93 0.73
CA TYR A 54 4.94 -13.61 1.91
C TYR A 54 4.15 -14.89 2.14
N LYS A 55 4.87 -15.96 2.53
CA LYS A 55 4.26 -17.25 2.85
C LYS A 55 4.18 -17.39 4.37
N THR A 56 2.96 -17.43 4.90
CA THR A 56 2.71 -17.83 6.28
C THR A 56 2.61 -19.35 6.38
N SER A 57 2.39 -19.89 7.57
CA SER A 57 2.17 -21.33 7.77
C SER A 57 0.97 -21.87 6.98
N HIS A 58 -0.05 -21.04 6.73
CA HIS A 58 -1.32 -21.48 6.15
C HIS A 58 -1.63 -20.83 4.80
N ASN A 59 -1.13 -19.62 4.55
CA ASN A 59 -1.57 -18.80 3.42
C ASN A 59 -0.41 -18.08 2.75
N THR A 60 -0.66 -17.57 1.55
CA THR A 60 0.21 -16.58 0.90
C THR A 60 -0.49 -15.24 0.92
N VAL A 61 0.22 -14.21 1.40
CA VAL A 61 -0.33 -12.85 1.59
C VAL A 61 0.57 -11.81 0.93
N TRP A 62 0.04 -10.60 0.76
CA TRP A 62 0.81 -9.41 0.40
C TRP A 62 1.00 -8.57 1.65
N LEU A 63 2.26 -8.39 2.07
CA LEU A 63 2.63 -7.68 3.29
C LEU A 63 3.04 -6.24 2.97
N ASP A 64 2.52 -5.29 3.74
CA ASP A 64 2.99 -3.91 3.77
C ASP A 64 4.05 -3.77 4.87
N LEU A 65 5.15 -3.07 4.58
CA LEU A 65 6.21 -2.82 5.56
C LEU A 65 6.09 -1.41 6.13
N PRO A 66 6.16 -1.23 7.46
CA PRO A 66 5.85 0.04 8.11
C PRO A 66 6.99 1.06 8.07
N THR A 67 8.24 0.61 7.92
CA THR A 67 9.43 1.48 8.01
C THR A 67 10.42 1.21 6.90
N ASP A 68 11.14 2.25 6.49
CA ASP A 68 12.17 2.18 5.45
C ASP A 68 13.36 1.29 5.83
N THR A 69 13.60 1.10 7.12
CA THR A 69 14.64 0.23 7.66
C THR A 69 14.21 -1.24 7.78
N ALA A 70 12.93 -1.55 7.53
CA ALA A 70 12.44 -2.92 7.62
C ALA A 70 13.14 -3.82 6.59
N GLN A 71 13.57 -4.99 7.05
CA GLN A 71 14.10 -6.05 6.20
C GLN A 71 12.98 -6.65 5.35
N ILE A 72 13.28 -6.97 4.09
CA ILE A 72 12.29 -7.50 3.17
C ILE A 72 12.06 -9.00 3.41
N PRO A 73 10.81 -9.47 3.54
CA PRO A 73 10.53 -10.90 3.68
C PRO A 73 10.78 -11.65 2.36
N LEU A 74 11.16 -12.92 2.49
CA LEU A 74 11.36 -13.82 1.35
C LEU A 74 10.13 -14.67 1.07
N PHE A 75 9.92 -14.93 -0.22
CA PHE A 75 8.94 -15.88 -0.72
C PHE A 75 9.64 -16.87 -1.64
N ASN A 76 9.74 -18.14 -1.23
CA ASN A 76 10.49 -19.17 -1.95
C ASN A 76 11.93 -18.71 -2.29
N SER A 77 12.64 -18.19 -1.30
CA SER A 77 14.04 -17.71 -1.41
C SER A 77 14.25 -16.53 -2.37
N ARG A 78 13.19 -15.83 -2.79
CA ARG A 78 13.27 -14.61 -3.61
C ARG A 78 12.39 -13.51 -3.03
N ILE A 79 12.65 -12.28 -3.46
CA ILE A 79 11.81 -11.11 -3.16
C ILE A 79 10.84 -10.92 -4.32
N LEU A 80 9.52 -10.95 -4.05
CA LEU A 80 8.49 -10.70 -5.04
C LEU A 80 7.57 -9.56 -4.57
N ILE A 81 7.44 -8.54 -5.42
CA ILE A 81 6.79 -7.28 -5.10
C ILE A 81 5.55 -7.10 -5.98
N LYS A 82 4.47 -6.60 -5.39
CA LYS A 82 3.38 -5.95 -6.12
C LYS A 82 3.52 -4.45 -5.90
N ALA A 83 3.85 -3.73 -6.95
CA ALA A 83 4.06 -2.28 -6.92
C ALA A 83 2.80 -1.60 -7.46
N THR A 84 2.05 -0.92 -6.58
CA THR A 84 0.86 -0.15 -6.97
C THR A 84 1.26 1.30 -7.18
N ARG A 85 1.19 1.78 -8.43
CA ARG A 85 1.45 3.18 -8.77
C ARG A 85 0.38 4.09 -8.18
N ILE A 86 0.80 5.13 -7.44
CA ILE A 86 -0.06 6.16 -6.84
C ILE A 86 -0.10 7.40 -7.74
N SER A 87 1.06 7.80 -8.27
CA SER A 87 1.21 8.99 -9.11
C SER A 87 2.37 8.81 -10.08
N TRP A 88 2.35 9.58 -11.18
CA TRP A 88 3.45 9.68 -12.12
C TRP A 88 4.48 10.74 -11.73
N ASP A 89 4.08 11.66 -10.84
CA ASP A 89 4.92 12.78 -10.41
C ASP A 89 5.92 12.34 -9.35
N ILE A 90 7.21 12.52 -9.63
CA ILE A 90 8.25 12.39 -8.62
C ILE A 90 8.24 13.68 -7.82
N LYS A 91 7.61 13.67 -6.63
CA LYS A 91 7.65 14.82 -5.71
C LYS A 91 9.09 15.01 -5.21
N ASN A 92 9.85 15.87 -5.90
CA ASN A 92 11.10 16.39 -5.40
C ASN A 92 10.79 17.34 -4.25
N ASN A 93 10.69 16.82 -3.03
CA ASN A 93 10.71 17.64 -1.82
C ASN A 93 12.13 18.19 -1.62
N GLN A 94 12.56 19.09 -2.51
CA GLN A 94 13.63 20.03 -2.20
C GLN A 94 12.98 21.19 -1.46
N ASN A 95 13.31 21.31 -0.18
CA ASN A 95 13.04 22.49 0.62
C ASN A 95 13.41 23.74 -0.18
N GLN A 96 12.42 24.55 -0.55
CA GLN A 96 12.66 25.94 -0.92
C GLN A 96 13.11 26.67 0.34
N SER A 97 14.41 26.66 0.58
CA SER A 97 15.06 27.67 1.39
C SER A 97 14.76 29.01 0.73
N THR A 98 13.85 29.79 1.31
CA THR A 98 13.56 31.17 0.94
C THR A 98 14.83 31.99 1.07
N SER A 99 15.55 32.18 -0.03
CA SER A 99 16.63 33.15 -0.14
C SER A 99 16.03 34.54 -0.05
N SER A 100 16.23 35.18 1.10
CA SER A 100 15.99 36.59 1.35
C SER A 100 16.84 37.45 0.41
N SER A 101 16.21 38.10 -0.57
CA SER A 101 16.76 39.27 -1.25
C SER A 101 16.00 40.52 -0.84
N GLN A 102 16.73 41.39 -0.15
CA GLN A 102 16.36 42.76 0.23
C GLN A 102 15.95 43.56 -1.00
N GLN A 103 14.78 44.20 -0.95
CA GLN A 103 14.50 45.40 -1.72
C GLN A 103 13.68 46.37 -0.87
N LEU A 104 14.34 47.47 -0.52
CA LEU A 104 13.74 48.67 0.05
C LEU A 104 12.88 49.34 -1.01
N ASN A 105 11.61 49.61 -0.69
CA ASN A 105 10.92 50.81 -1.18
C ASN A 105 9.67 51.13 -0.35
N ALA A 106 9.57 52.39 0.08
CA ALA A 106 8.39 53.05 0.66
C ALA A 106 7.27 53.13 -0.41
N SER A 107 5.95 53.22 -0.15
CA SER A 107 5.13 53.89 0.87
C SER A 107 3.67 53.36 0.76
N PRO A 108 2.71 53.75 1.65
CA PRO A 108 1.62 52.90 2.11
C PRO A 108 0.28 53.10 1.38
N GLN A 109 -0.57 52.07 1.33
CA GLN A 109 -2.02 52.26 1.18
C GLN A 109 -2.86 51.07 1.68
N GLN A 110 -3.75 51.44 2.62
CA GLN A 110 -5.09 50.91 2.91
C GLN A 110 -5.27 49.49 3.48
N GLN A 111 -5.53 49.52 4.79
CA GLN A 111 -6.23 48.49 5.57
C GLN A 111 -7.56 48.13 4.91
N ASN A 112 -7.81 46.83 4.73
CA ASN A 112 -9.18 46.33 4.69
C ASN A 112 -9.29 45.07 5.56
N GLN A 113 -10.38 45.04 6.31
CA GLN A 113 -10.57 44.25 7.52
C GLN A 113 -10.81 42.76 7.23
N ASN A 114 -10.20 41.91 8.06
CA ASN A 114 -10.43 40.47 8.15
C ASN A 114 -11.86 40.16 8.62
N GLN A 115 -12.55 39.27 7.91
CA GLN A 115 -13.58 38.39 8.50
C GLN A 115 -13.07 36.94 8.52
N PRO A 116 -13.20 36.20 9.65
CA PRO A 116 -13.01 34.77 9.67
C PRO A 116 -14.33 34.05 9.34
N VAL A 117 -14.38 33.35 8.20
CA VAL A 117 -15.49 32.41 7.92
C VAL A 117 -15.17 31.08 8.60
N ILE A 118 -15.89 30.79 9.67
CA ILE A 118 -15.90 29.51 10.36
C ILE A 118 -16.72 28.54 9.50
N SER A 119 -16.07 27.61 8.82
CA SER A 119 -16.76 26.51 8.14
C SER A 119 -17.16 25.43 9.16
N GLN A 120 -18.40 25.53 9.65
CA GLN A 120 -19.09 24.42 10.30
C GLN A 120 -19.58 23.45 9.21
N ALA A 121 -19.02 22.24 9.16
CA ALA A 121 -19.59 21.13 8.40
C ALA A 121 -19.11 19.79 8.98
N PHE A 122 -19.67 19.40 10.13
CA PHE A 122 -19.53 18.02 10.64
C PHE A 122 -20.71 17.69 11.54
N ALA A 123 -21.85 17.29 10.96
CA ALA A 123 -22.87 16.48 11.63
C ALA A 123 -23.99 16.07 10.65
N GLN A 124 -23.78 15.03 9.83
CA GLN A 124 -24.91 14.22 9.37
C GLN A 124 -24.47 12.81 8.95
N PHE A 125 -24.23 11.95 9.95
CA PHE A 125 -24.23 10.49 9.76
C PHE A 125 -25.23 9.87 10.74
N GLN A 126 -26.46 9.64 10.25
CA GLN A 126 -27.46 8.70 10.74
C GLN A 126 -28.18 8.21 9.46
N GLN A 127 -28.35 6.94 9.13
CA GLN A 127 -28.74 5.76 9.92
C GLN A 127 -28.27 4.45 9.22
N PRO A 128 -28.12 3.32 9.96
CA PRO A 128 -28.03 1.99 9.37
C PRO A 128 -29.41 1.43 8.99
N GLN A 129 -29.56 0.93 7.76
CA GLN A 129 -30.72 0.13 7.34
C GLN A 129 -30.61 -1.28 7.91
N GLN A 130 -31.61 -1.68 8.71
CA GLN A 130 -31.80 -3.05 9.19
C GLN A 130 -32.35 -3.92 8.04
N SER A 131 -31.58 -4.92 7.62
CA SER A 131 -32.08 -6.01 6.77
C SER A 131 -32.78 -7.05 7.64
N GLN A 132 -34.08 -7.24 7.41
CA GLN A 132 -34.86 -8.34 7.99
C GLN A 132 -34.43 -9.65 7.32
N GLN A 133 -33.92 -10.60 8.09
CA GLN A 133 -33.78 -12.01 7.68
C GLN A 133 -34.92 -12.81 8.30
N GLN A 134 -35.71 -13.50 7.47
CA GLN A 134 -36.69 -14.49 7.90
C GLN A 134 -35.99 -15.82 8.21
N PRO A 135 -36.39 -16.55 9.27
CA PRO A 135 -35.86 -17.87 9.57
C PRO A 135 -36.51 -18.96 8.70
N GLN A 136 -35.69 -19.79 8.05
CA GLN A 136 -36.13 -21.04 7.42
C GLN A 136 -36.37 -22.10 8.50
N GLN A 137 -37.57 -22.67 8.51
CA GLN A 137 -37.97 -23.77 9.38
C GLN A 137 -37.29 -25.08 8.95
N GLN A 138 -36.70 -25.76 9.94
CA GLN A 138 -36.29 -27.16 9.85
C GLN A 138 -37.53 -28.05 9.73
N GLN A 139 -37.58 -28.91 8.71
CA GLN A 139 -38.40 -30.11 8.73
C GLN A 139 -37.51 -31.32 9.02
N GLN A 140 -37.56 -31.77 10.27
CA GLN A 140 -37.24 -33.15 10.64
C GLN A 140 -38.41 -34.05 10.22
N SER A 141 -38.12 -35.14 9.53
CA SER A 141 -38.97 -36.33 9.52
C SER A 141 -38.11 -37.58 9.66
N SER A 142 -37.98 -37.99 10.93
CA SER A 142 -38.19 -39.32 11.49
C SER A 142 -38.16 -40.57 10.60
N GLN A 143 -37.38 -41.54 11.11
CA GLN A 143 -37.70 -42.98 11.25
C GLN A 143 -37.55 -43.93 10.05
N ASN A 144 -36.59 -44.84 10.16
CA ASN A 144 -36.81 -46.30 10.38
C ASN A 144 -35.43 -46.97 10.54
N GLN A 145 -35.01 -47.43 11.72
CA GLN A 145 -35.25 -48.76 12.32
C GLN A 145 -34.84 -49.97 11.45
N ASN A 146 -33.95 -50.78 12.06
CA ASN A 146 -33.58 -52.18 11.79
C ASN A 146 -32.76 -52.41 10.51
N LEU A 147 -31.61 -53.10 10.53
CA LEU A 147 -31.40 -54.44 11.08
C LEU A 147 -29.90 -54.72 11.33
N ILE A 148 -29.65 -55.53 12.36
CA ILE A 148 -28.38 -56.11 12.81
C ILE A 148 -27.94 -57.20 11.81
N ASP A 149 -26.63 -57.38 11.57
CA ASP A 149 -25.94 -58.67 11.76
C ASP A 149 -24.48 -58.65 11.28
N PHE A 150 -23.61 -58.98 12.24
CA PHE A 150 -22.25 -59.57 12.24
C PHE A 150 -21.20 -59.14 11.22
#